data_AF-A0A847ZTM8-F1
#
_entry.id   AF-A0A847ZTM8-F1
#
_cell.length_a   1.000
_cell.length_b   1.000
_cell.length_c   1.000
_cell.angle_alpha   90.00
_cell.angle_beta   90.00
_cell.angle_gamma   90.00
#
_symmetry.space_group_name_H-M   'P 1'
#
loop_
_entity.id
_entity.type
_entity.pdbx_description
1 polymer ?
#
loop_
_entity_poly.entity_id
_entity_poly.type
_entity_poly.pdbx_seq_one_letter_code
_entity_poly.pdbx_strand_id
1 'polypeptide(L)' 'MTTLTAKAYEALRHDIVRGHWEPRQQLRMAELSARYGMGFSPLREALSRLQAEG' A
#
# COMPACT_ATOMS: atom_id res chain seq x y z
N MET A 1 -18.07 -6.91 4.25
CA MET A 1 -17.65 -5.51 4.09
C MET A 1 -16.13 -5.46 4.15
N THR A 2 -15.44 -5.26 3.02
CA THR A 2 -13.98 -5.06 2.99
C THR A 2 -13.69 -3.59 3.32
N THR A 3 -12.85 -3.32 4.32
CA THR A 3 -12.48 -1.93 4.67
C THR A 3 -11.57 -1.31 3.61
N LEU A 4 -11.48 0.03 3.57
CA LEU A 4 -10.52 0.72 2.71
C LEU A 4 -9.07 0.29 3.01
N THR A 5 -8.74 0.07 4.28
CA THR A 5 -7.44 -0.45 4.71
C THR A 5 -7.16 -1.85 4.13
N ALA A 6 -8.14 -2.76 4.14
CA ALA A 6 -7.96 -4.11 3.57
C ALA A 6 -7.73 -4.05 2.05
N LYS A 7 -8.49 -3.22 1.33
CA LYS A 7 -8.30 -3.01 -0.11
C LYS A 7 -6.93 -2.40 -0.43
N ALA A 8 -6.51 -1.40 0.35
CA ALA A 8 -5.18 -0.79 0.22
C ALA A 8 -4.06 -1.82 0.40
N TYR A 9 -4.18 -2.67 1.43
CA TYR A 9 -3.22 -3.72 1.73
C TYR A 9 -3.10 -4.73 0.58
N GLU A 10 -4.22 -5.25 0.07
CA GLU A 10 -4.21 -6.22 -1.02
C GLU A 10 -3.59 -5.64 -2.30
N ALA A 11 -3.95 -4.41 -2.66
CA ALA A 11 -3.39 -3.71 -3.82
C ALA A 11 -1.87 -3.48 -3.68
N LEU A 12 -1.43 -2.96 -2.52
CA LEU A 12 -0.02 -2.75 -2.24
C LEU A 12 0.78 -4.04 -2.29
N ARG A 13 0.30 -5.10 -1.63
CA ARG A 13 0.96 -6.41 -1.61
C ARG A 13 1.10 -6.97 -3.03
N HIS A 14 0.02 -6.91 -3.80
CA HIS A 14 0.00 -7.39 -5.18
C HIS A 14 1.07 -6.66 -6.02
N ASP A 15 1.12 -5.33 -5.94
CA ASP A 15 2.06 -4.52 -6.70
C ASP A 15 3.52 -4.75 -6.29
N ILE A 16 3.79 -4.91 -4.99
CA ILE A 16 5.13 -5.23 -4.48
C ILE A 16 5.59 -6.60 -4.99
N VAL A 17 4.75 -7.65 -4.87
CA VAL A 17 5.11 -9.01 -5.29
C VAL A 17 5.32 -9.11 -6.81
N ARG A 18 4.59 -8.30 -7.59
CA ARG A 18 4.74 -8.23 -9.06
C ARG A 18 5.93 -7.38 -9.50
N GLY A 19 6.66 -6.76 -8.57
CA GLY A 19 7.82 -5.91 -8.88
C GLY A 19 7.43 -4.56 -9.47
N HIS A 20 6.20 -4.08 -9.20
CA HIS A 20 5.74 -2.77 -9.67
C HIS A 20 6.36 -1.59 -8.89
N TRP A 21 7.01 -1.91 -7.76
CA TRP A 21 7.84 -1.02 -6.98
C TRP A 21 9.25 -1.59 -6.94
N GLU A 22 10.24 -0.75 -7.23
CA GLU A 22 11.63 -1.19 -7.19
C GLU A 22 12.04 -1.57 -5.76
N PRO A 23 12.87 -2.61 -5.58
CA PRO A 23 13.41 -2.94 -4.27
C PRO A 23 14.11 -1.72 -3.65
N ARG A 24 13.85 -1.47 -2.36
CA ARG A 24 14.40 -0.33 -1.59
C ARG A 24 13.94 1.05 -2.08
N GLN A 25 13.04 1.14 -3.05
CA GLN A 25 12.40 2.41 -3.39
C GLN A 25 11.55 2.89 -2.20
N GLN A 26 11.69 4.17 -1.86
CA GLN A 26 10.85 4.77 -0.85
C GLN A 26 9.45 5.03 -1.40
N LEU A 27 8.44 4.40 -0.80
CA LEU A 27 7.04 4.59 -1.16
C LEU A 27 6.50 5.90 -0.55
N ARG A 28 6.31 6.95 -1.36
CA ARG A 28 5.77 8.22 -0.86
C ARG A 28 4.24 8.17 -0.81
N MET A 29 3.65 8.66 0.29
CA MET A 29 2.19 8.63 0.49
C MET A 29 1.42 9.31 -0.63
N ALA A 30 1.94 10.42 -1.18
CA ALA A 30 1.32 11.12 -2.29
C ALA A 30 1.22 10.26 -3.55
N GLU A 31 2.26 9.49 -3.88
CA GLU A 31 2.27 8.58 -5.05
C GLU A 31 1.30 7.42 -4.85
N LEU A 32 1.24 6.86 -3.64
CA LEU A 32 0.30 5.78 -3.31
C LEU A 32 -1.15 6.28 -3.37
N SER A 33 -1.42 7.47 -2.84
CA SER A 33 -2.75 8.08 -2.92
C SER A 33 -3.17 8.32 -4.35
N ALA A 34 -2.27 8.86 -5.18
CA ALA A 34 -2.53 9.05 -6.61
C ALA A 34 -2.77 7.72 -7.36
N ARG A 35 -1.97 6.67 -7.06
CA ARG A 35 -2.08 5.36 -7.72
C ARG A 35 -3.35 4.60 -7.30
N TYR A 36 -3.67 4.57 -6.01
CA TYR A 36 -4.76 3.75 -5.49
C TYR A 36 -6.07 4.52 -5.29
N GLY A 37 -6.07 5.85 -5.45
CA GLY A 37 -7.26 6.68 -5.26
C GLY A 37 -7.79 6.67 -3.81
N MET A 38 -6.91 6.45 -2.84
CA MET A 38 -7.27 6.30 -1.42
C MET A 38 -6.61 7.38 -0.58
N GLY A 39 -7.32 7.81 0.48
CA GLY A 39 -6.76 8.75 1.46
C GLY A 39 -5.56 8.17 2.22
N PHE A 40 -4.77 9.04 2.85
CA PHE A 40 -3.53 8.62 3.52
C PHE A 40 -3.76 7.70 4.73
N SER A 41 -4.87 7.82 5.46
CA SER A 41 -5.12 7.00 6.65
C SER A 41 -5.16 5.49 6.34
N PRO A 42 -6.01 5.00 5.42
CA PRO A 42 -6.04 3.57 5.08
C PRO A 42 -4.73 3.09 4.43
N LEU A 43 -4.04 3.94 3.65
CA LEU A 43 -2.75 3.59 3.04
C LEU A 43 -1.65 3.41 4.09
N ARG A 44 -1.57 4.32 5.07
CA ARG A 44 -0.60 4.24 6.17
C ARG A 44 -0.84 2.99 7.02
N GLU A 45 -2.10 2.69 7.33
CA GLU A 45 -2.44 1.46 8.06
C GLU A 45 -2.08 0.20 7.27
N ALA A 46 -2.37 0.17 5.97
CA ALA A 46 -2.03 -0.94 5.09
C ALA A 46 -0.51 -1.16 5.02
N LEU A 47 0.27 -0.09 4.90
CA LEU A 47 1.74 -0.16 4.94
C LEU A 47 2.26 -0.65 6.29
N SER A 48 1.71 -0.15 7.40
CA SER A 48 2.08 -0.61 8.74
C SER A 48 1.84 -2.12 8.91
N ARG A 49 0.72 -2.62 8.38
CA ARG A 49 0.43 -4.07 8.37
C ARG A 49 1.41 -4.84 7.48
N LEU A 50 1.68 -4.37 6.26
CA LEU A 50 2.67 -4.98 5.37
C LEU A 50 4.05 -5.06 6.01
N GLN A 51 4.46 -4.01 6.72
CA GLN A 51 5.73 -3.96 7.43
C GLN A 51 5.78 -4.94 8.61
N ALA A 52 4.64 -5.20 9.28
CA ALA A 52 4.58 -6.13 10.40
C ALA A 52 4.57 -7.61 9.97
N GLU A 53 4.25 -7.91 8.71
CA GLU A 53 4.23 -9.26 8.14
C GLU A 53 5.58 -9.68 7.52
N GLY A 54 6.49 -8.74 7.29
CA GLY A 54 7.84 -8.98 6.74
C GLY A 54 8.90 -9.15 7.82
#